data_AF-A0A7C2I089-F1
#
_entry.id   AF-A0A7C2I089-F1
#
_cell.length_a   1.000
_cell.length_b   1.000
_cell.length_c   1.000
_cell.angle_alpha   90.00
_cell.angle_beta   90.00
_cell.angle_gamma   90.00
#
_symmetry.space_group_name_H-M   'P 1'
#
loop_
_entity.id
_entity.type
_entity.pdbx_description
1 polymer ?
#
loop_
_entity_poly.entity_id
_entity_poly.type
_entity_poly.pdbx_seq_one_letter_code
_entity_poly.pdbx_strand_id
1 'polypeptide(L)'
;MRERRWRLAAAGAGMLSLAFAYQRSQTVLLMSETAGAFLNSLTAEQRAKALFAMEDERRLFWHYVPSTDIEKQFGHPRWGLPLREMTPAQKHLAAALLAAGLSRTGYIKATTIMSLEEVLRILEGDS
;
A
#
# COMPACT_ATOMS: atom_id res chain seq x y z
N MET A 1 39.20 6.55 32.44
CA MET A 1 37.89 7.21 32.19
C MET A 1 37.47 7.22 30.71
N ARG A 2 38.39 7.43 29.75
CA ARG A 2 38.08 7.50 28.31
C ARG A 2 37.54 6.19 27.73
N GLU A 3 38.11 5.04 28.08
CA GLU A 3 37.68 3.73 27.55
C GLU A 3 36.30 3.27 28.06
N ARG A 4 35.94 3.65 29.29
CA ARG A 4 34.62 3.36 29.85
C ARG A 4 33.51 4.10 29.09
N ARG A 5 33.80 5.30 28.58
CA ARG A 5 32.86 6.09 27.76
C ARG A 5 32.64 5.45 26.38
N TRP A 6 33.68 4.90 25.77
CA TRP A 6 33.58 4.21 24.48
C TRP A 6 32.83 2.88 24.56
N ARG A 7 33.04 2.10 25.63
CA ARG A 7 32.28 0.85 25.87
C ARG A 7 30.79 1.10 26.09
N LEU A 8 30.45 2.14 26.85
CA LEU A 8 29.05 2.54 27.07
C LEU A 8 28.39 3.06 25.78
N ALA A 9 29.12 3.83 24.97
CA ALA A 9 28.63 4.31 23.67
C ALA A 9 28.39 3.15 22.68
N ALA A 10 29.30 2.17 22.61
CA ALA A 10 29.15 1.00 21.75
C ALA A 10 27.97 0.11 22.16
N ALA A 11 27.74 -0.08 23.47
CA ALA A 11 26.59 -0.82 23.98
C ALA A 11 25.26 -0.10 23.67
N GLY A 12 25.22 1.23 23.81
CA GLY A 12 24.06 2.04 23.44
C GLY A 12 23.74 1.98 21.94
N ALA A 13 24.77 2.05 21.08
CA ALA A 13 24.61 1.91 19.63
C ALA A 13 24.08 0.52 19.24
N GLY A 14 24.58 -0.56 19.86
CA GLY A 14 24.10 -1.91 19.62
C GLY A 14 22.63 -2.12 20.01
N MET A 15 22.20 -1.56 21.16
CA MET A 15 20.81 -1.60 21.61
C MET A 15 19.87 -0.84 20.66
N LEU A 16 20.28 0.34 20.17
CA LEU A 16 19.55 1.10 19.16
C LEU A 16 19.41 0.31 17.86
N SER A 17 20.49 -0.29 17.35
CA SER A 17 20.44 -1.10 16.13
C SER A 17 19.51 -2.32 16.24
N LEU A 18 19.50 -3.01 17.40
CA LEU A 18 18.59 -4.12 17.66
C LEU A 18 17.13 -3.65 17.73
N ALA A 19 16.85 -2.52 18.36
CA ALA A 19 15.50 -1.93 18.39
C ALA A 19 15.01 -1.54 16.98
N PHE A 20 15.88 -0.95 16.15
CA PHE A 20 15.56 -0.64 14.75
C PHE A 20 15.31 -1.90 13.92
N ALA A 21 16.14 -2.95 14.08
CA ALA A 21 15.94 -4.23 13.41
C ALA A 21 14.62 -4.90 13.82
N TYR A 22 14.30 -4.86 15.12
CA TYR A 22 13.04 -5.38 15.66
C TYR A 22 11.83 -4.65 15.07
N GLN A 23 11.84 -3.31 15.08
CA GLN A 23 10.74 -2.53 14.51
C GLN A 23 10.55 -2.79 13.00
N ARG A 24 11.65 -2.90 12.24
CA ARG A 24 11.61 -3.23 10.81
C ARG A 24 10.99 -4.61 10.56
N SER A 25 11.28 -5.59 11.41
CA SER A 25 10.73 -6.95 11.30
C SER A 25 9.21 -6.96 11.46
N GLN A 26 8.67 -6.16 12.38
CA GLN A 26 7.23 -6.08 12.64
C GLN A 26 6.45 -5.49 11.47
N THR A 27 6.99 -4.45 10.81
CA THR A 27 6.35 -3.86 9.61
C THR A 27 6.27 -4.87 8.47
N VAL A 28 7.34 -5.62 8.21
CA VAL A 28 7.36 -6.62 7.13
C VAL A 28 6.34 -7.73 7.39
N LEU A 29 6.26 -8.22 8.63
CA LEU A 29 5.30 -9.26 9.02
C LEU A 29 3.87 -8.77 8.85
N LEU A 30 3.54 -7.59 9.39
CA LEU A 30 2.20 -7.01 9.30
C LEU A 30 1.76 -6.79 7.84
N MET A 31 2.65 -6.27 6.99
CA MET A 31 2.37 -6.11 5.56
C MET A 31 2.13 -7.46 4.86
N SER A 32 2.95 -8.47 5.18
CA SER A 32 2.81 -9.81 4.59
C SER A 32 1.49 -10.47 5.02
N GLU A 33 1.12 -10.38 6.29
CA GLU A 33 -0.11 -10.97 6.83
C GLU A 33 -1.36 -10.29 6.25
N THR A 34 -1.38 -8.97 6.22
CA THR A 34 -2.51 -8.21 5.63
C THR A 34 -2.63 -8.43 4.12
N ALA A 35 -1.51 -8.55 3.40
CA ALA A 35 -1.50 -8.92 1.99
C ALA A 35 -2.06 -10.33 1.77
N GLY A 36 -1.64 -11.30 2.59
CA GLY A 36 -2.17 -12.66 2.56
C GLY A 36 -3.67 -12.69 2.83
N ALA A 37 -4.14 -12.00 3.86
CA ALA A 37 -5.56 -11.92 4.20
C ALA A 37 -6.38 -11.29 3.06
N PHE A 38 -5.91 -10.19 2.47
CA PHE A 38 -6.55 -9.57 1.31
C PHE A 38 -6.61 -10.54 0.13
N LEU A 39 -5.50 -11.14 -0.28
CA LEU A 39 -5.44 -12.03 -1.44
C LEU A 39 -6.24 -13.33 -1.27
N ASN A 40 -6.38 -13.82 -0.03
CA ASN A 40 -7.19 -14.99 0.28
C ASN A 40 -8.69 -14.69 0.30
N SER A 41 -9.08 -13.42 0.40
CA SER A 41 -10.49 -13.01 0.32
C SER A 41 -11.00 -12.84 -1.11
N LEU A 42 -10.12 -12.83 -2.11
CA LEU A 42 -10.46 -12.59 -3.52
C LEU A 42 -10.91 -13.87 -4.22
N THR A 43 -11.83 -13.73 -5.19
CA THR A 43 -12.10 -14.81 -6.15
C THR A 43 -10.89 -15.06 -7.06
N ALA A 44 -10.90 -16.17 -7.80
CA ALA A 44 -9.84 -16.47 -8.76
C ALA A 44 -9.69 -15.36 -9.83
N GLU A 45 -10.80 -14.82 -10.32
CA GLU A 45 -10.84 -13.76 -11.32
C GLU A 45 -10.32 -12.44 -10.75
N GLN A 46 -10.73 -12.08 -9.53
CA GLN A 46 -10.25 -10.90 -8.83
C GLN A 46 -8.75 -10.99 -8.53
N ARG A 47 -8.28 -12.17 -8.10
CA ARG A 47 -6.87 -12.43 -7.80
C ARG A 47 -6.00 -12.31 -9.05
N ALA A 48 -6.48 -12.77 -10.21
CA ALA A 48 -5.81 -12.61 -11.50
C ALA A 48 -5.65 -11.12 -11.91
N LYS A 49 -6.57 -10.24 -11.48
CA LYS A 49 -6.44 -8.79 -11.69
C LYS A 49 -5.50 -8.10 -10.68
N ALA A 50 -5.36 -8.66 -9.48
CA ALA A 50 -4.62 -8.06 -8.38
C ALA A 50 -3.13 -8.47 -8.31
N LEU A 51 -2.75 -9.59 -8.94
CA LEU A 51 -1.40 -10.14 -8.88
C LEU A 51 -0.67 -10.00 -10.21
N PHE A 52 0.59 -9.60 -10.13
CA PHE A 52 1.52 -9.52 -11.25
C PHE A 52 2.84 -10.20 -10.86
N ALA A 53 3.57 -10.72 -11.85
CA ALA A 53 4.92 -11.20 -11.64
C ALA A 53 5.84 -10.03 -11.24
N MET A 54 6.92 -10.32 -10.51
CA MET A 54 7.85 -9.26 -10.08
C MET A 54 8.63 -8.65 -11.24
N GLU A 55 8.84 -9.42 -12.30
CA GLU A 55 9.55 -9.07 -13.54
C GLU A 55 8.62 -8.40 -14.57
N ASP A 56 7.35 -8.24 -14.25
CA ASP A 56 6.35 -7.69 -15.15
C ASP A 56 6.65 -6.22 -15.49
N GLU A 57 6.64 -5.89 -16.78
CA GLU A 57 6.93 -4.53 -17.27
C GLU A 57 6.00 -3.48 -16.67
N ARG A 58 4.77 -3.87 -16.29
CA ARG A 58 3.78 -3.01 -15.64
C ARG A 58 4.26 -2.43 -14.33
N ARG A 59 5.24 -3.07 -13.66
CA ARG A 59 5.84 -2.54 -12.42
C ARG A 59 6.55 -1.19 -12.63
N LEU A 60 7.02 -0.93 -13.85
CA LEU A 60 7.68 0.32 -14.21
C LEU A 60 6.72 1.33 -14.84
N PHE A 61 5.48 0.92 -15.13
CA PHE A 61 4.47 1.80 -15.65
C PHE A 61 3.78 2.57 -14.50
N TRP A 62 3.98 3.88 -14.47
CA TRP A 62 3.33 4.77 -13.51
C TRP A 62 2.43 5.76 -14.23
N HIS A 63 1.13 5.70 -13.92
CA HIS A 63 0.15 6.66 -14.42
C HIS A 63 -0.76 7.10 -13.28
N TYR A 64 -0.75 8.39 -12.98
CA TYR A 64 -1.45 8.96 -11.82
C TYR A 64 -2.48 10.05 -12.19
N VAL A 65 -2.65 10.35 -13.47
CA VAL A 65 -3.62 11.35 -13.93
C VAL A 65 -5.00 10.67 -14.05
N PRO A 66 -6.09 11.35 -13.64
CA PRO A 66 -7.43 10.92 -14.00
C PRO A 66 -7.55 10.92 -15.53
N SER A 67 -7.74 9.75 -16.12
CA SER A 67 -7.98 9.64 -17.56
C SER A 67 -9.16 8.72 -17.75
N THR A 68 -10.25 9.29 -18.24
CA THR A 68 -11.46 8.58 -18.68
C THR A 68 -11.19 7.72 -19.91
N ASP A 69 -10.07 7.95 -20.60
CA ASP A 69 -9.70 7.35 -21.87
C ASP A 69 -8.35 6.62 -21.82
N ILE A 70 -7.99 6.01 -20.67
CA ILE A 70 -6.77 5.20 -20.48
C ILE A 70 -6.55 4.23 -21.64
N GLU A 71 -7.61 3.51 -22.04
CA GLU A 71 -7.52 2.52 -23.11
C GLU A 71 -7.21 3.15 -24.47
N LYS A 72 -7.79 4.32 -24.78
CA LYS A 72 -7.51 5.03 -26.04
C LYS A 72 -6.09 5.61 -26.06
N GLN A 73 -5.59 6.06 -24.91
CA GLN A 73 -4.28 6.72 -24.80
C GLN A 73 -3.12 5.72 -24.74
N PHE A 74 -3.32 4.58 -24.08
CA PHE A 74 -2.24 3.63 -23.79
C PHE A 74 -2.45 2.24 -24.42
N GLY A 75 -3.58 2.00 -25.09
CA GLY A 75 -3.87 0.71 -25.74
C GLY A 75 -4.20 -0.43 -24.78
N HIS A 76 -4.44 -0.12 -23.50
CA HIS A 76 -4.80 -1.09 -22.47
C HIS A 76 -5.64 -0.44 -21.37
N PRO A 77 -6.50 -1.19 -20.64
CA PRO A 77 -7.25 -0.65 -19.50
C PRO A 77 -6.33 -0.37 -18.30
N ARG A 78 -6.89 0.23 -17.24
CA ARG A 78 -6.17 0.39 -15.96
C ARG A 78 -5.94 -0.97 -15.31
N TRP A 79 -4.68 -1.34 -15.13
CA TRP A 79 -4.31 -2.59 -14.45
C TRP A 79 -4.59 -2.54 -12.95
N GLY A 80 -4.86 -3.71 -12.37
CA GLY A 80 -5.22 -3.87 -10.97
C GLY A 80 -6.70 -4.20 -10.79
N LEU A 81 -7.05 -4.68 -9.60
CA LEU A 81 -8.43 -4.92 -9.20
C LEU A 81 -9.08 -3.61 -8.73
N PRO A 82 -10.12 -3.08 -9.41
CA PRO A 82 -10.78 -1.85 -9.00
C PRO A 82 -11.54 -2.03 -7.68
N LEU A 83 -11.52 -1.02 -6.80
CA LEU A 83 -12.28 -1.05 -5.54
C LEU A 83 -13.79 -1.26 -5.77
N ARG A 84 -14.35 -0.77 -6.89
CA ARG A 84 -15.77 -0.96 -7.24
C ARG A 84 -16.16 -2.42 -7.48
N GLU A 85 -15.19 -3.28 -7.80
CA GLU A 85 -15.40 -4.73 -8.02
C GLU A 85 -15.24 -5.55 -6.73
N MET A 86 -14.92 -4.90 -5.60
CA MET A 86 -14.70 -5.56 -4.32
C MET A 86 -15.96 -5.54 -3.44
N THR A 87 -16.18 -6.62 -2.69
CA THR A 87 -17.17 -6.64 -1.59
C THR A 87 -16.75 -5.71 -0.45
N PRO A 88 -17.67 -5.30 0.44
CA PRO A 88 -17.31 -4.49 1.61
C PRO A 88 -16.21 -5.11 2.48
N ALA A 89 -16.23 -6.44 2.67
CA ALA A 89 -15.20 -7.16 3.41
C ALA A 89 -13.83 -7.10 2.71
N GLN A 90 -13.79 -7.27 1.39
CA GLN A 90 -12.56 -7.16 0.60
C GLN A 90 -11.99 -5.74 0.64
N LYS A 91 -12.84 -4.70 0.57
CA LYS A 91 -12.41 -3.29 0.72
C LYS A 91 -11.78 -3.03 2.09
N HIS A 92 -12.34 -3.62 3.16
CA HIS A 92 -11.77 -3.50 4.50
C HIS A 92 -10.37 -4.13 4.58
N LEU A 93 -10.18 -5.31 3.99
CA LEU A 93 -8.88 -5.98 3.94
C LEU A 93 -7.86 -5.22 3.05
N ALA A 94 -8.31 -4.63 1.94
CA ALA A 94 -7.47 -3.75 1.12
C ALA A 94 -7.01 -2.51 1.90
N ALA A 95 -7.91 -1.89 2.67
CA ALA A 95 -7.58 -0.76 3.54
C ALA A 95 -6.61 -1.16 4.67
N ALA A 96 -6.75 -2.36 5.23
CA ALA A 96 -5.82 -2.89 6.22
C ALA A 96 -4.39 -3.07 5.65
N LEU A 97 -4.28 -3.59 4.43
CA LEU A 97 -3.00 -3.68 3.72
C LEU A 97 -2.38 -2.30 3.49
N LEU A 98 -3.18 -1.31 3.06
CA LEU A 98 -2.72 0.06 2.89
C LEU A 98 -2.23 0.67 4.22
N ALA A 99 -2.96 0.45 5.31
CA ALA A 99 -2.59 0.91 6.64
C ALA A 99 -1.31 0.25 7.17
N ALA A 100 -1.03 -1.02 6.80
CA ALA A 100 0.20 -1.71 7.17
C ALA A 100 1.45 -1.14 6.48
N GLY A 101 1.30 -0.64 5.25
CA GLY A 101 2.40 -0.09 4.46
C GLY A 101 2.65 1.41 4.62
N LEU A 102 1.70 2.16 5.19
CA LEU A 102 1.78 3.61 5.36
C LEU A 102 1.99 4.01 6.83
N SER A 103 2.57 5.19 7.04
CA SER A 103 2.48 5.84 8.35
C SER A 103 1.03 6.22 8.65
N ARG A 104 0.68 6.42 9.93
CA ARG A 104 -0.66 6.88 10.33
C ARG A 104 -1.10 8.13 9.57
N THR A 105 -0.22 9.13 9.46
CA THR A 105 -0.50 10.36 8.72
C THR A 105 -0.63 10.11 7.21
N GLY A 106 0.17 9.19 6.66
CA GLY A 106 0.07 8.77 5.26
C GLY A 106 -1.26 8.09 4.94
N TYR A 107 -1.70 7.16 5.81
CA TYR A 107 -2.97 6.48 5.68
C TYR A 107 -4.15 7.46 5.73
N ILE A 108 -4.18 8.35 6.74
CA ILE A 108 -5.21 9.39 6.85
C ILE A 108 -5.27 10.22 5.57
N LYS A 109 -4.12 10.70 5.08
CA LYS A 109 -4.06 11.49 3.85
C LYS A 109 -4.63 10.73 2.65
N ALA A 110 -4.20 9.47 2.45
CA ALA A 110 -4.68 8.65 1.34
C ALA A 110 -6.20 8.46 1.41
N THR A 111 -6.75 8.09 2.57
CA THR A 111 -8.20 7.89 2.74
C THR A 111 -9.00 9.18 2.62
N THR A 112 -8.45 10.32 3.07
CA THR A 112 -9.08 11.62 2.91
C THR A 112 -9.16 12.00 1.43
N ILE A 113 -8.08 11.85 0.67
CA ILE A 113 -8.09 12.11 -0.79
C ILE A 113 -9.14 11.25 -1.47
N MET A 114 -9.17 9.94 -1.19
CA MET A 114 -10.17 9.03 -1.77
C MET A 114 -11.62 9.43 -1.41
N SER A 115 -11.85 9.96 -0.20
CA SER A 115 -13.17 10.42 0.21
C SER A 115 -13.62 11.70 -0.52
N LEU A 116 -12.67 12.50 -1.02
CA LEU A 116 -12.96 13.72 -1.78
C LEU A 116 -13.41 13.43 -3.22
N GLU A 117 -13.20 12.21 -3.74
CA GLU A 117 -13.71 11.81 -5.06
C GLU A 117 -15.23 11.95 -5.15
N GLU A 118 -15.97 11.71 -4.06
CA GLU A 118 -17.42 11.92 -4.04
C GLU A 118 -17.80 13.40 -4.12
N VAL A 119 -17.04 14.27 -3.45
CA VAL A 119 -17.24 15.72 -3.54
C VAL A 119 -16.94 16.19 -4.96
N LEU A 120 -15.84 15.71 -5.55
CA LEU A 120 -15.45 16.04 -6.91
C LEU A 120 -16.53 15.62 -7.91
N ARG A 121 -17.03 14.38 -7.80
CA ARG A 121 -18.13 13.85 -8.63
C ARG A 121 -19.36 14.78 -8.58
N ILE A 122 -19.75 15.23 -7.38
CA ILE A 122 -20.89 16.15 -7.21
C ILE A 122 -20.60 17.52 -7.87
N LEU A 123 -19.38 18.05 -7.71
CA LEU A 123 -19.00 19.36 -8.26
C LEU A 123 -18.90 19.36 -9.79
N GLU A 124 -18.42 18.27 -10.37
CA GLU A 124 -18.24 18.11 -11.83
C GLU A 124 -19.53 17.67 -12.55
N GLY A 125 -20.56 17.25 -11.80
CA GLY A 125 -21.82 16.76 -12.37
C GLY A 125 -21.68 15.40 -13.04
N ASP A 126 -20.63 14.64 -12.71
CA ASP A 126 -20.36 13.33 -13.27
C ASP A 126 -21.32 12.29 -12.65
N SER A 127 -21.96 11.49 -13.52
CA SER A 127 -23.01 10.53 -13.13
C SER A 127 -22.45 9.15 -12.81
#